data_AF-A0A644X3J3-F1
#
_entry.id   AF-A0A644X3J3-F1
#
_cell.length_a   1.000
_cell.length_b   1.000
_cell.length_c   1.000
_cell.angle_alpha   90.00
_cell.angle_beta   90.00
_cell.angle_gamma   90.00
#
_symmetry.space_group_name_H-M   'P 1'
#
loop_
_entity.id
_entity.type
_entity.pdbx_description
1 polymer ?
#
loop_
_entity_poly.entity_id
_entity_poly.type
_entity_poly.pdbx_seq_one_letter_code
_entity_poly.pdbx_strand_id
1 'polypeptide(L)'
;MFSPPISYPILEPVVPNVPVTLSNKELFAAESEIILRVAQEKPAVIIGRCGSYILRNHPKHVSVFLHADIEFRKQNVQEYYGVSAKDAAKLIVSADKSRTRYIHEFTGCDMNDVRKYHLSIDTGVLGLDGTVNLMSDYIKNRFRNVELKSIDECTAAENFQ
;
A
#
# COMPACT_ATOMS: atom_id res chain seq x y z
N MET A 1 9.41 -12.46 -31.31
CA MET A 1 8.49 -11.46 -31.92
C MET A 1 7.55 -11.05 -30.79
N PHE A 2 7.85 -9.95 -30.08
CA PHE A 2 7.07 -9.52 -28.94
C PHE A 2 5.82 -8.79 -29.43
N SER A 3 4.64 -9.24 -29.01
CA SER A 3 3.39 -8.53 -29.30
C SER A 3 3.41 -7.14 -28.65
N PRO A 4 2.84 -6.12 -29.30
CA PRO A 4 2.74 -4.79 -28.71
C PRO A 4 1.80 -4.81 -27.49
N PRO A 5 1.99 -3.91 -26.52
CA PRO A 5 1.12 -3.81 -25.35
C PRO A 5 -0.31 -3.45 -25.78
N ILE A 6 -1.27 -4.21 -25.27
CA ILE A 6 -2.70 -3.98 -25.49
C ILE A 6 -3.06 -2.67 -24.79
N SER A 7 -3.41 -1.64 -25.56
CA SER A 7 -3.94 -0.39 -25.01
C SER A 7 -5.37 -0.63 -24.53
N TYR A 8 -5.55 -0.77 -23.23
CA TYR A 8 -6.90 -0.76 -22.66
C TYR A 8 -7.44 0.69 -22.69
N PRO A 9 -8.66 0.92 -23.18
CA PRO A 9 -9.29 2.23 -23.07
C PRO A 9 -9.48 2.54 -21.58
N ILE A 10 -8.98 3.69 -21.14
CA ILE A 10 -9.26 4.21 -19.80
C ILE A 10 -10.76 4.51 -19.77
N LEU A 11 -11.54 3.60 -19.20
CA LEU A 11 -12.91 3.91 -18.80
C LEU A 11 -12.76 4.89 -17.64
N GLU A 12 -12.96 6.18 -17.92
CA GLU A 12 -13.08 7.16 -16.86
C GLU A 12 -14.25 6.74 -15.95
N PRO A 13 -14.03 6.54 -14.64
CA PRO A 13 -15.14 6.23 -13.75
C PRO A 13 -16.14 7.39 -13.83
N VAL A 14 -17.37 7.07 -14.23
CA VAL A 14 -18.49 8.02 -14.16
C VAL A 14 -18.77 8.26 -12.68
N VAL A 15 -18.06 9.22 -12.09
CA VAL A 15 -18.30 9.70 -10.75
C VAL A 15 -19.55 10.60 -10.81
N PRO A 16 -20.65 10.24 -10.13
CA PRO A 16 -21.81 11.13 -10.05
C PRO A 16 -21.35 12.47 -9.50
N ASN A 17 -21.67 13.57 -10.19
CA ASN A 17 -21.34 14.94 -9.74
C ASN A 17 -22.30 15.37 -8.61
N VAL A 18 -22.33 14.60 -7.54
CA VAL A 18 -23.03 14.91 -6.29
C VAL A 18 -21.97 15.45 -5.33
N PRO A 19 -22.12 16.67 -4.78
CA PRO A 19 -21.23 17.14 -3.73
C PRO A 19 -21.49 16.34 -2.46
N VAL A 20 -20.83 15.18 -2.35
CA VAL A 20 -20.80 14.41 -1.11
C VAL A 20 -19.71 15.03 -0.24
N THR A 21 -20.09 15.91 0.67
CA THR A 21 -19.17 16.41 1.71
C THR A 21 -19.13 15.38 2.84
N LEU A 22 -18.36 14.30 2.67
CA LEU A 22 -18.07 13.38 3.78
C LEU A 22 -17.11 14.05 4.76
N SER A 23 -17.39 13.96 6.05
CA SER A 23 -16.38 14.25 7.07
C SER A 23 -15.26 13.19 7.01
N ASN A 24 -14.05 13.56 7.46
CA ASN A 24 -12.93 12.61 7.53
C ASN A 24 -13.28 11.37 8.36
N LYS A 25 -14.16 11.50 9.37
CA LYS A 25 -14.62 10.38 10.21
C LYS A 25 -15.53 9.43 9.44
N GLU A 26 -16.48 9.95 8.68
CA GLU A 26 -17.38 9.13 7.86
C GLU A 26 -16.59 8.43 6.75
N LEU A 27 -15.64 9.14 6.14
CA LEU A 27 -14.75 8.55 5.15
C LEU A 27 -13.90 7.43 5.74
N PHE A 28 -13.28 7.67 6.91
CA PHE A 28 -12.49 6.64 7.60
C PHE A 28 -13.33 5.43 8.00
N ALA A 29 -14.57 5.63 8.45
CA ALA A 29 -15.48 4.54 8.80
C ALA A 29 -15.83 3.70 7.57
N ALA A 30 -16.17 4.33 6.44
CA ALA A 30 -16.46 3.64 5.19
C ALA A 30 -15.24 2.88 4.64
N GLU A 31 -14.06 3.51 4.63
CA GLU A 31 -12.79 2.86 4.24
C GLU A 31 -12.50 1.64 5.13
N SER A 32 -12.70 1.77 6.45
CA SER A 32 -12.47 0.68 7.40
C SER A 32 -13.40 -0.50 7.17
N GLU A 33 -14.68 -0.25 6.91
CA GLU A 33 -15.66 -1.29 6.60
C GLU A 33 -15.26 -2.05 5.33
N ILE A 34 -14.88 -1.33 4.27
CA ILE A 34 -14.43 -1.93 3.01
C ILE A 34 -13.19 -2.79 3.22
N ILE A 35 -12.18 -2.29 3.94
CA ILE A 35 -10.94 -3.04 4.23
C ILE A 35 -11.26 -4.33 5.00
N LEU A 36 -12.13 -4.26 6.01
CA LEU A 36 -12.53 -5.43 6.79
C LEU A 36 -13.27 -6.45 5.93
N ARG A 37 -14.21 -5.99 5.09
CA ARG A 37 -14.96 -6.87 4.18
C ARG A 37 -14.04 -7.56 3.19
N VAL A 38 -13.17 -6.82 2.51
CA VAL A 38 -12.21 -7.39 1.55
C VAL A 38 -11.33 -8.44 2.21
N ALA A 39 -10.81 -8.17 3.42
CA ALA A 39 -9.94 -9.10 4.13
C ALA A 39 -10.66 -10.38 4.61
N GLN A 40 -11.99 -10.32 4.79
CA GLN A 40 -12.81 -11.50 5.11
C GLN A 40 -13.09 -12.36 3.87
N GLU A 41 -13.27 -11.73 2.72
CA GLU A 41 -13.64 -12.40 1.47
C GLU A 41 -12.44 -13.05 0.76
N LYS A 42 -11.31 -12.33 0.67
CA LYS A 42 -10.14 -12.80 -0.09
C LYS A 42 -8.80 -12.31 0.46
N PRO A 43 -7.69 -13.01 0.13
CA PRO A 43 -6.35 -12.47 0.33
C PRO A 43 -6.20 -11.13 -0.43
N ALA A 44 -5.66 -10.11 0.23
CA ALA A 44 -5.49 -8.78 -0.36
C ALA A 44 -4.26 -8.07 0.21
N VAL A 45 -3.70 -7.17 -0.59
CA VAL A 45 -2.67 -6.20 -0.17
C VAL A 45 -3.33 -4.84 -0.02
N ILE A 46 -3.27 -4.26 1.17
CA ILE A 46 -3.85 -2.95 1.49
C ILE A 46 -2.70 -1.97 1.75
N ILE A 47 -2.64 -0.89 0.95
CA ILE A 47 -1.59 0.12 1.05
C ILE A 47 -2.13 1.35 1.79
N GLY A 48 -1.54 1.68 2.93
CA GLY A 48 -1.92 2.86 3.72
C GLY A 48 -3.26 2.73 4.43
N ARG A 49 -4.02 3.84 4.52
CA ARG A 49 -5.40 3.91 5.07
C ARG A 49 -5.59 3.29 6.45
N CYS A 50 -4.56 3.38 7.30
CA CYS A 50 -4.53 2.72 8.62
C CYS A 50 -4.80 1.20 8.57
N GLY A 51 -4.56 0.55 7.43
CA GLY A 51 -4.87 -0.88 7.24
C GLY A 51 -4.18 -1.77 8.28
N SER A 52 -2.93 -1.44 8.64
CA SER A 52 -2.18 -2.15 9.70
C SER A 52 -2.87 -2.08 11.06
N TYR A 53 -3.49 -0.95 11.38
CA TYR A 53 -4.27 -0.78 12.60
C TYR A 53 -5.63 -1.47 12.47
N ILE A 54 -6.37 -1.24 11.40
CA ILE A 54 -7.71 -1.80 11.17
C ILE A 54 -7.68 -3.33 11.25
N LEU A 55 -6.70 -3.97 10.60
CA LEU A 55 -6.55 -5.43 10.52
C LEU A 55 -5.74 -6.05 11.67
N ARG A 56 -5.38 -5.28 12.72
CA ARG A 56 -4.47 -5.72 13.79
C ARG A 56 -4.90 -7.00 14.52
N ASN A 57 -6.21 -7.26 14.56
CA ASN A 57 -6.78 -8.45 15.20
C ASN A 57 -7.06 -9.60 14.22
N HIS A 58 -6.82 -9.41 12.93
CA HIS A 58 -7.05 -10.45 11.92
C HIS A 58 -5.92 -11.50 12.00
N PRO A 59 -6.24 -12.80 12.15
CA PRO A 59 -5.23 -13.83 12.48
C PRO A 59 -4.18 -14.03 11.38
N LYS A 60 -4.53 -13.74 10.12
CA LYS A 60 -3.64 -13.85 8.96
C LYS A 60 -3.07 -12.50 8.49
N HIS A 61 -3.23 -11.44 9.28
CA HIS A 61 -2.69 -10.12 8.93
C HIS A 61 -1.16 -10.08 9.10
N VAL A 62 -0.51 -9.45 8.13
CA VAL A 62 0.90 -9.05 8.16
C VAL A 62 0.97 -7.58 7.80
N SER A 63 1.71 -6.81 8.60
CA SER A 63 1.91 -5.38 8.42
C SER A 63 3.37 -5.12 8.11
N VAL A 64 3.63 -4.40 7.02
CA VAL A 64 4.98 -4.07 6.55
C VAL A 64 5.10 -2.56 6.44
N PHE A 65 6.17 -2.02 7.02
CA PHE A 65 6.57 -0.63 6.86
C PHE A 65 7.78 -0.56 5.92
N LEU A 66 7.64 0.18 4.82
CA LEU A 66 8.70 0.37 3.84
C LEU A 66 9.26 1.78 3.99
N HIS A 67 10.58 1.87 4.14
CA HIS A 67 11.30 3.14 4.22
C HIS A 67 12.56 3.08 3.35
N ALA A 68 13.16 4.24 3.12
CA ALA A 68 14.46 4.39 2.45
C ALA A 68 15.03 5.76 2.82
N ASP A 69 16.31 5.96 2.56
CA ASP A 69 16.94 7.27 2.71
C ASP A 69 16.30 8.33 1.79
N ILE A 70 16.47 9.60 2.15
CA ILE A 70 15.82 10.71 1.46
C ILE A 70 16.29 10.86 0.00
N GLU A 71 17.55 10.52 -0.31
CA GLU A 71 18.09 10.67 -1.66
C GLU A 71 17.55 9.59 -2.60
N PHE A 72 17.48 8.34 -2.14
CA PHE A 72 16.81 7.26 -2.88
C PHE A 72 15.34 7.60 -3.16
N ARG A 73 14.62 8.08 -2.15
CA ARG A 73 13.22 8.49 -2.30
C ARG A 73 13.06 9.66 -3.27
N LYS A 74 13.95 10.65 -3.24
CA LYS A 74 13.93 11.79 -4.17
C LYS A 74 14.10 11.31 -5.60
N GLN A 75 15.07 10.45 -5.88
CA GLN A 75 15.29 9.91 -7.22
C GLN A 75 14.02 9.24 -7.76
N ASN A 76 13.40 8.36 -6.98
CA ASN A 76 12.15 7.69 -7.38
C ASN A 76 11.00 8.68 -7.64
N VAL A 77 10.84 9.70 -6.78
CA VAL A 77 9.79 10.72 -6.95
C VAL A 77 10.06 11.58 -8.19
N GLN A 78 11.32 11.92 -8.46
CA GLN A 78 11.70 12.68 -9.65
C GLN A 78 11.42 11.89 -10.92
N GLU A 79 11.79 10.61 -10.96
CA GLU A 79 11.56 9.73 -12.10
C GLU A 79 10.07 9.49 -12.35
N TYR A 80 9.31 9.17 -11.30
CA TYR A 80 7.90 8.84 -11.42
C TYR A 80 7.01 10.04 -11.77
N TYR A 81 7.29 11.21 -11.17
CA TYR A 81 6.45 12.41 -11.36
C TYR A 81 7.04 13.45 -12.32
N GLY A 82 8.28 13.26 -12.81
CA GLY A 82 8.95 14.21 -13.71
C GLY A 82 9.26 15.57 -13.07
N VAL A 83 9.52 15.61 -11.76
CA VAL A 83 9.70 16.86 -10.99
C VAL A 83 11.16 17.17 -10.65
N SER A 84 11.44 18.41 -10.26
CA SER A 84 12.77 18.80 -9.78
C SER A 84 13.12 18.13 -8.44
N ALA A 85 14.42 17.98 -8.12
CA ALA A 85 14.87 17.45 -6.83
C ALA A 85 14.33 18.26 -5.63
N LYS A 86 14.18 19.57 -5.80
CA LYS A 86 13.63 20.47 -4.78
C LYS A 86 12.14 20.21 -4.55
N ASP A 87 11.37 20.00 -5.62
CA ASP A 87 9.94 19.74 -5.51
C ASP A 87 9.68 18.30 -5.03
N ALA A 88 10.49 17.33 -5.46
CA ALA A 88 10.48 15.98 -4.92
C ALA A 88 10.67 15.97 -3.39
N ALA A 89 11.64 16.71 -2.86
CA ALA A 89 11.85 16.83 -1.42
C ALA A 89 10.64 17.43 -0.70
N LYS A 90 10.01 18.47 -1.27
CA LYS A 90 8.79 19.07 -0.71
C LYS A 90 7.61 18.10 -0.71
N LEU A 91 7.43 17.35 -1.81
CA LEU A 91 6.37 16.34 -1.94
C LEU A 91 6.54 15.25 -0.89
N ILE A 92 7.77 14.76 -0.69
CA ILE A 92 8.09 13.77 0.32
C ILE A 92 7.73 14.28 1.72
N VAL A 93 8.21 15.46 2.12
CA VAL A 93 7.94 16.03 3.44
C VAL A 93 6.44 16.25 3.65
N SER A 94 5.74 16.79 2.64
CA SER A 94 4.30 17.02 2.71
C SER A 94 3.50 15.71 2.84
N ALA A 95 3.85 14.69 2.05
CA ALA A 95 3.21 13.40 2.07
C ALA A 95 3.43 12.68 3.40
N ASP A 96 4.66 12.67 3.92
CA ASP A 96 4.98 12.03 5.20
C ASP A 96 4.27 12.72 6.36
N LYS A 97 4.28 14.06 6.39
CA LYS A 97 3.53 14.84 7.39
C LYS A 97 2.03 14.55 7.34
N SER A 98 1.47 14.43 6.13
CA SER A 98 0.05 14.12 5.95
C SER A 98 -0.27 12.70 6.41
N ARG A 99 0.57 11.72 6.10
CA ARG A 99 0.42 10.32 6.56
C ARG A 99 0.51 10.22 8.07
N THR A 100 1.51 10.81 8.70
CA THR A 100 1.66 10.82 10.16
C THR A 100 0.46 11.45 10.84
N ARG A 101 -0.02 12.60 10.33
CA ARG A 101 -1.20 13.28 10.88
C ARG A 101 -2.44 12.38 10.81
N TYR A 102 -2.72 11.82 9.63
CA TYR A 102 -3.89 10.97 9.41
C TYR A 102 -3.85 9.72 10.31
N ILE A 103 -2.71 9.02 10.37
CA ILE A 103 -2.56 7.84 11.22
C ILE A 103 -2.76 8.20 12.69
N HIS A 104 -2.13 9.28 13.16
CA HIS A 104 -2.26 9.72 14.53
C HIS A 104 -3.70 10.12 14.87
N GLU A 105 -4.39 10.84 13.97
CA GLU A 105 -5.78 11.27 14.16
C GLU A 105 -6.73 10.10 14.38
N PHE A 106 -6.58 9.01 13.61
CA PHE A 106 -7.53 7.89 13.64
C PHE A 106 -7.11 6.71 14.52
N THR A 107 -5.82 6.57 14.83
CA THR A 107 -5.30 5.42 15.56
C THR A 107 -4.63 5.79 16.88
N GLY A 108 -4.32 7.07 17.09
CA GLY A 108 -3.48 7.54 18.21
C GLY A 108 -2.06 7.00 18.19
N CYS A 109 -1.65 6.28 17.14
CA CYS A 109 -0.33 5.66 17.05
C CYS A 109 0.66 6.58 16.31
N ASP A 110 1.93 6.46 16.67
CA ASP A 110 3.03 6.96 15.86
C ASP A 110 3.25 6.03 14.67
N MET A 111 3.23 6.59 13.46
CA MET A 111 3.52 5.87 12.21
C MET A 111 4.94 5.28 12.20
N ASN A 112 5.88 5.90 12.91
CA ASN A 112 7.27 5.46 12.93
C ASN A 112 7.57 4.45 14.06
N ASP A 113 6.57 4.06 14.86
CA ASP A 113 6.76 3.03 15.88
C ASP A 113 6.85 1.65 15.24
N VAL A 114 8.10 1.18 15.04
CA VAL A 114 8.40 -0.13 14.44
C VAL A 114 7.72 -1.30 15.15
N ARG A 115 7.36 -1.17 16.43
CA ARG A 115 6.66 -2.23 17.20
C ARG A 115 5.22 -2.45 16.72
N LYS A 116 4.67 -1.55 15.90
CA LYS A 116 3.33 -1.65 15.31
C LYS A 116 3.31 -2.45 14.00
N TYR A 117 4.48 -2.78 13.47
CA TYR A 117 4.64 -3.51 12.22
C TYR A 117 5.28 -4.86 12.48
N HIS A 118 4.96 -5.83 11.63
CA HIS A 118 5.61 -7.14 11.65
C HIS A 118 6.99 -7.09 10.98
N LEU A 119 7.13 -6.26 9.94
CA LEU A 119 8.39 -6.02 9.25
C LEU A 119 8.58 -4.51 9.02
N SER A 120 9.79 -4.02 9.24
CA SER A 120 10.25 -2.71 8.79
C SER A 120 11.42 -2.94 7.86
N ILE A 121 11.32 -2.48 6.61
CA ILE A 121 12.28 -2.83 5.54
C ILE A 121 12.81 -1.55 4.90
N ASP A 122 14.13 -1.47 4.81
CA ASP A 122 14.81 -0.44 4.01
C ASP A 122 14.91 -0.88 2.55
N THR A 123 14.07 -0.29 1.70
CA THR A 123 14.02 -0.61 0.27
C THR A 123 15.15 0.03 -0.52
N GLY A 124 15.81 1.06 0.02
CA GLY A 124 17.00 1.65 -0.59
C GLY A 124 18.22 0.73 -0.48
N VAL A 125 18.27 -0.09 0.59
CA VAL A 125 19.33 -1.08 0.80
C VAL A 125 19.05 -2.40 0.07
N LEU A 126 17.84 -2.95 0.19
CA LEU A 126 17.53 -4.26 -0.39
C LEU A 126 17.11 -4.21 -1.87
N GLY A 127 16.70 -3.04 -2.36
CA GLY A 127 16.04 -2.91 -3.65
C GLY A 127 14.68 -3.63 -3.68
N LEU A 128 14.04 -3.63 -4.85
CA LEU A 128 12.70 -4.21 -5.01
C LEU A 128 12.73 -5.73 -4.83
N ASP A 129 13.60 -6.43 -5.55
CA ASP A 129 13.65 -7.90 -5.53
C ASP A 129 14.00 -8.45 -4.14
N GLY A 130 14.98 -7.84 -3.48
CA GLY A 130 15.36 -8.21 -2.11
C GLY A 130 14.21 -8.01 -1.12
N THR A 131 13.47 -6.91 -1.27
CA THR A 131 12.28 -6.63 -0.43
C THR A 131 11.18 -7.67 -0.67
N VAL A 132 10.87 -8.01 -1.92
CA VAL A 132 9.86 -9.01 -2.27
C VAL A 132 10.23 -10.39 -1.74
N ASN A 133 11.51 -10.78 -1.87
CA ASN A 133 12.01 -12.05 -1.36
C ASN A 133 11.88 -12.12 0.17
N LEU A 134 12.31 -11.08 0.88
CA LEU A 134 12.20 -11.01 2.34
C LEU A 134 10.74 -11.12 2.82
N MET A 135 9.83 -10.38 2.18
CA MET A 135 8.40 -10.44 2.51
C MET A 135 7.81 -11.82 2.24
N SER A 136 8.16 -12.43 1.10
CA SER A 136 7.71 -13.76 0.71
C SER A 136 8.17 -14.82 1.70
N ASP A 137 9.44 -14.78 2.11
CA ASP A 137 10.01 -15.72 3.06
C ASP A 137 9.38 -15.56 4.45
N TYR A 138 9.14 -14.34 4.91
CA TYR A 138 8.42 -14.11 6.16
C TYR A 138 7.01 -14.73 6.14
N ILE A 139 6.26 -14.52 5.05
CA ILE A 139 4.90 -15.06 4.90
C ILE A 139 4.92 -16.59 4.90
N LYS A 140 5.82 -17.22 4.12
CA LYS A 140 5.97 -18.68 4.08
C LYS A 140 6.28 -19.27 5.45
N ASN A 141 7.21 -18.65 6.18
CA ASN A 141 7.61 -19.11 7.52
C ASN A 141 6.50 -18.95 8.55
N ARG A 142 5.74 -17.85 8.51
CA ARG A 142 4.67 -17.56 9.46
C ARG A 142 3.45 -18.45 9.27
N PHE A 143 3.05 -18.71 8.01
CA PHE A 143 1.76 -19.34 7.71
C PHE A 143 1.84 -20.76 7.15
N ARG A 144 3.02 -21.41 7.17
CA ARG A 144 3.30 -22.83 6.83
C ARG A 144 2.24 -23.48 5.90
N ASN A 145 2.60 -23.78 4.65
CA ASN A 145 1.74 -24.29 3.57
C ASN A 145 1.04 -23.20 2.71
N VAL A 146 1.68 -22.05 2.51
CA VAL A 146 1.26 -21.08 1.50
C VAL A 146 1.98 -21.37 0.19
N GLU A 147 1.25 -21.84 -0.83
CA GLU A 147 1.74 -21.76 -2.21
C GLU A 147 1.63 -20.32 -2.68
N LEU A 148 2.80 -19.69 -2.90
CA LEU A 148 2.83 -18.39 -3.58
C LEU A 148 2.62 -18.64 -5.06
N LYS A 149 1.47 -18.17 -5.56
CA LYS A 149 1.19 -18.12 -6.99
C LYS A 149 1.99 -17.01 -7.63
N SER A 150 2.36 -17.19 -8.89
CA SER A 150 2.95 -16.11 -9.68
C SER A 150 1.93 -14.98 -9.87
N ILE A 151 2.39 -13.76 -10.15
CA ILE A 151 1.48 -12.62 -10.41
C ILE A 151 0.55 -12.93 -11.59
N ASP A 152 1.06 -13.64 -12.61
CA ASP A 152 0.31 -14.03 -13.81
C ASP A 152 -0.84 -15.02 -13.51
N GLU A 153 -0.66 -15.88 -12.52
CA GLU A 153 -1.70 -16.81 -12.06
C GLU A 153 -2.77 -16.12 -11.21
N CYS A 154 -2.41 -15.03 -10.51
CA CYS A 154 -3.35 -14.24 -9.72
C CYS A 154 -4.25 -13.38 -10.59
N THR A 155 -3.73 -12.75 -11.66
CA THR A 155 -4.50 -11.91 -12.58
C THR A 155 -5.42 -12.73 -13.49
N ALA A 156 -5.06 -13.97 -13.85
CA ALA A 156 -5.93 -14.86 -14.63
C ALA A 156 -7.20 -15.32 -13.87
N ALA A 157 -7.18 -15.29 -12.53
CA ALA A 157 -8.32 -15.67 -11.70
C ALA A 157 -9.31 -14.53 -11.46
N GLU A 158 -8.94 -13.27 -11.76
CA GLU A 158 -9.76 -12.07 -11.56
C GLU A 158 -10.44 -11.61 -12.87
N ASN A 159 -11.00 -12.55 -13.65
CA ASN A 159 -12.00 -12.20 -14.67
C ASN A 159 -13.25 -11.67 -13.96
N PHE A 160 -13.26 -10.36 -13.69
CA PHE A 160 -14.42 -9.61 -13.24
C PHE A 160 -15.59 -9.85 -14.22
N GLN A 161 -16.60 -10.58 -13.75
CA GLN A 161 -17.97 -10.50 -14.28
C GLN A 161 -18.70 -9.34 -13.61
#